data_AF-A0A3G2UTN1-F1
#
_entry.id   AF-A0A3G2UTN1-F1
#
_cell.length_a   1.000
_cell.length_b   1.000
_cell.length_c   1.000
_cell.angle_alpha   90.00
_cell.angle_beta   90.00
_cell.angle_gamma   90.00
#
_symmetry.space_group_name_H-M   'P 1'
#
loop_
_entity.id
_entity.type
_entity.pdbx_description
1 polymer ?
#
loop_
_entity_poly.entity_id
_entity_poly.type
_entity_poly.pdbx_seq_one_letter_code
_entity_poly.pdbx_strand_id
1 'polypeptide(L)'
;MCKKSVCLALSLCACPPLAAQTREAWQAPTLSITRYDEDWSDLADAQKRGHHWTGQFKYIPLGDDVWLSTGVELRLRNENYVDNLWGGADAPDDSYLWARAMPYADLHVGAPDRLHARAFVQPIISRAVGVTPSASPIDQSRLDLLQGFAEVGAGPVTLRAGRQMVSLGTERLVGTRYGPNTPLAFDGVRGSLSLGEGRALDLFLLNPVQPGPASFDDRTSDTRRLWGAYATLPELDLYYLGYRNRAARFGGLTGREERHSLGLRSHGARGDWHWNVEGVYQFGHYDGQRIAAWTIGTEVGRTLPGLPLSPDATLRFNIVSGDRDSEDDRLGTFNALFPKGKYFGELSPVGPTNIVSLNPRISAPLGDGFSASVAGMAYWRYARHDGVYDIPGNLVRGPGDSRARFIGKEVEATLAWQATAELELSTSLSFFAPGAFIRETGPAQTIAMTGLEANFRF
;
A
#
# COMPACT_ATOMS: atom_id res chain seq x y z
N MET A 1 -34.17 -12.67 -46.04
CA MET A 1 -33.63 -13.29 -44.81
C MET A 1 -32.18 -13.69 -45.07
N CYS A 2 -31.19 -12.98 -44.53
CA CYS A 2 -29.83 -13.49 -44.42
C CYS A 2 -29.10 -12.70 -43.33
N LYS A 3 -28.95 -13.32 -42.16
CA LYS A 3 -28.20 -12.79 -41.01
C LYS A 3 -26.70 -12.80 -41.35
N LYS A 4 -26.01 -11.68 -41.17
CA LYS A 4 -24.54 -11.62 -41.17
C LYS A 4 -24.05 -11.74 -39.72
N SER A 5 -23.47 -12.89 -39.39
CA SER A 5 -22.69 -13.10 -38.17
C SER A 5 -21.28 -12.54 -38.39
N VAL A 6 -20.86 -11.64 -37.49
CA VAL A 6 -19.47 -11.16 -37.40
C VAL A 6 -18.74 -12.11 -36.45
N CYS A 7 -17.85 -12.93 -36.98
CA CYS A 7 -16.90 -13.70 -36.19
C CYS A 7 -15.74 -12.78 -35.79
N LEU A 8 -15.63 -12.46 -34.50
CA LEU A 8 -14.47 -11.82 -33.91
C LEU A 8 -13.42 -12.91 -33.66
N ALA A 9 -12.37 -12.94 -34.47
CA ALA A 9 -11.22 -13.83 -34.25
C ALA A 9 -10.36 -13.24 -33.12
N LEU A 10 -10.42 -13.87 -31.93
CA LEU A 10 -9.44 -13.67 -30.87
C LEU A 10 -8.15 -14.39 -31.27
N SER A 11 -7.20 -13.65 -31.81
CA SER A 11 -5.81 -14.09 -31.97
C SER A 11 -5.15 -14.15 -30.58
N LEU A 12 -5.07 -15.36 -30.02
CA LEU A 12 -4.22 -15.75 -28.90
C LEU A 12 -2.75 -15.65 -29.33
N CYS A 13 -2.13 -14.49 -29.12
CA CYS A 13 -0.68 -14.39 -29.07
C CYS A 13 -0.23 -14.67 -27.63
N ALA A 14 0.23 -15.90 -27.40
CA ALA A 14 0.99 -16.24 -26.21
C ALA A 14 2.29 -15.43 -26.21
N CYS A 15 2.34 -14.36 -25.41
CA CYS A 15 3.59 -13.73 -25.01
C CYS A 15 4.02 -14.34 -23.67
N PRO A 16 5.30 -14.70 -23.50
CA PRO A 16 5.82 -15.01 -22.18
C PRO A 16 5.73 -13.74 -21.30
N PRO A 17 5.50 -13.88 -19.99
CA PRO A 17 5.52 -12.73 -19.08
C PRO A 17 6.89 -12.06 -19.16
N LEU A 18 6.89 -10.78 -19.55
CA LEU A 18 8.08 -9.98 -19.69
C LEU A 18 8.71 -9.75 -18.30
N ALA A 19 9.98 -10.11 -18.19
CA ALA A 19 10.86 -9.93 -17.03
C ALA A 19 10.46 -10.69 -15.74
N ALA A 20 10.23 -12.00 -15.85
CA ALA A 20 10.92 -12.86 -14.90
C ALA A 20 12.42 -12.70 -15.19
N GLN A 21 13.14 -11.87 -14.42
CA GLN A 21 14.56 -12.13 -14.23
C GLN A 21 14.66 -13.62 -13.93
N THR A 22 15.46 -14.35 -14.70
CA THR A 22 15.87 -15.70 -14.32
C THR A 22 16.52 -15.57 -12.95
N ARG A 23 15.71 -15.74 -11.91
CA ARG A 23 16.16 -15.77 -10.53
C ARG A 23 17.01 -17.02 -10.44
N GLU A 24 18.29 -16.84 -10.16
CA GLU A 24 19.09 -17.96 -9.72
C GLU A 24 18.43 -18.53 -8.45
N ALA A 25 18.47 -19.85 -8.27
CA ALA A 25 17.73 -20.55 -7.21
C ALA A 25 18.05 -20.06 -5.76
N TRP A 26 19.08 -19.21 -5.59
CA TRP A 26 19.48 -18.58 -4.33
C TRP A 26 18.84 -17.21 -4.08
N GLN A 27 18.21 -16.58 -5.07
CA GLN A 27 17.41 -15.39 -4.83
C GLN A 27 16.12 -15.84 -4.17
N ALA A 28 16.11 -15.78 -2.83
CA ALA A 28 14.90 -15.79 -2.01
C ALA A 28 13.77 -15.03 -2.72
N PRO A 29 12.49 -15.43 -2.56
CA PRO A 29 11.38 -14.56 -2.94
C PRO A 29 11.70 -13.16 -2.40
N THR A 30 11.62 -12.12 -3.24
CA THR A 30 11.83 -10.74 -2.80
C THR A 30 11.04 -10.56 -1.52
N LEU A 31 11.76 -10.43 -0.40
CA LEU A 31 11.21 -10.57 0.94
C LEU A 31 9.96 -9.69 1.05
N SER A 32 8.78 -10.32 1.12
CA SER A 32 7.48 -9.68 0.93
C SER A 32 7.04 -8.93 2.18
N ILE A 33 6.34 -7.80 2.04
CA ILE A 33 5.86 -7.03 3.20
C ILE A 33 5.05 -7.90 4.18
N THR A 34 4.25 -8.82 3.65
CA THR A 34 3.36 -9.70 4.40
C THR A 34 4.07 -10.88 5.06
N ARG A 35 5.26 -11.27 4.57
CA ARG A 35 6.04 -12.49 4.92
C ARG A 35 5.33 -13.80 4.62
N TYR A 36 4.02 -13.89 4.87
CA TYR A 36 3.26 -15.12 4.68
C TYR A 36 3.08 -15.52 3.21
N ASP A 37 3.32 -14.63 2.26
CA ASP A 37 3.26 -14.93 0.82
C ASP A 37 4.58 -15.53 0.30
N GLU A 38 5.62 -15.60 1.14
CA GLU A 38 6.89 -16.24 0.79
C GLU A 38 6.74 -17.76 0.82
N ASP A 39 7.18 -18.43 -0.25
CA ASP A 39 7.25 -19.89 -0.34
C ASP A 39 8.70 -20.35 -0.22
N TRP A 40 8.95 -21.16 0.81
CA TRP A 40 10.27 -21.69 1.15
C TRP A 40 10.33 -23.22 1.00
N SER A 41 9.31 -23.85 0.43
CA SER A 41 9.21 -25.30 0.27
C SER A 41 10.40 -25.91 -0.51
N ASP A 42 11.00 -25.17 -1.44
CA ASP A 42 12.18 -25.63 -2.20
C ASP A 42 13.43 -25.82 -1.31
N LEU A 43 13.45 -25.18 -0.13
CA LEU A 43 14.49 -25.38 0.87
C LEU A 43 14.32 -26.69 1.67
N ALA A 44 13.35 -27.54 1.33
CA ALA A 44 13.33 -28.94 1.76
C ALA A 44 14.60 -29.69 1.33
N ASP A 45 15.12 -29.36 0.13
CA ASP A 45 16.42 -29.83 -0.34
C ASP A 45 17.56 -29.30 0.55
N ALA A 46 18.26 -30.22 1.21
CA ALA A 46 19.34 -29.90 2.13
C ALA A 46 20.52 -29.19 1.47
N GLN A 47 20.79 -29.48 0.18
CA GLN A 47 21.83 -28.77 -0.55
C GLN A 47 21.41 -27.32 -0.71
N LYS A 48 20.23 -27.04 -1.29
CA LYS A 48 19.71 -25.67 -1.48
C LYS A 48 19.67 -24.89 -0.16
N ARG A 49 19.17 -25.51 0.90
CA ARG A 49 19.13 -24.95 2.25
C ARG A 49 20.51 -24.59 2.81
N GLY A 50 21.56 -25.32 2.44
CA GLY A 50 22.94 -25.07 2.88
C GLY A 50 23.70 -23.99 2.11
N HIS A 51 23.17 -23.49 0.98
CA HIS A 51 23.88 -22.50 0.14
C HIS A 51 23.91 -21.10 0.76
N HIS A 52 22.97 -20.78 1.64
CA HIS A 52 22.85 -19.47 2.26
C HIS A 52 22.64 -19.60 3.76
N TRP A 53 23.22 -18.69 4.56
CA TRP A 53 23.19 -18.78 6.02
C TRP A 53 21.77 -18.71 6.60
N THR A 54 20.85 -18.04 5.90
CA THR A 54 19.43 -17.91 6.29
C THR A 54 18.63 -19.18 6.01
N GLY A 55 19.12 -20.08 5.15
CA GLY A 55 18.36 -21.24 4.70
C GLY A 55 17.92 -22.14 5.86
N GLN A 56 18.78 -22.32 6.86
CA GLN A 56 18.48 -23.11 8.05
C GLN A 56 17.34 -22.52 8.90
N PHE A 57 17.09 -21.21 8.80
CA PHE A 57 15.99 -20.53 9.50
C PHE A 57 14.72 -20.50 8.66
N LYS A 58 14.86 -20.54 7.32
CA LYS A 58 13.73 -20.49 6.40
C LYS A 58 13.03 -21.82 6.20
N TYR A 59 13.71 -22.92 6.47
CA TYR A 59 13.12 -24.25 6.44
C TYR A 59 13.75 -25.13 7.52
N ILE A 60 12.99 -25.33 8.60
CA ILE A 60 13.35 -26.22 9.70
C ILE A 60 12.47 -27.48 9.58
N PRO A 61 13.01 -28.63 9.13
CA PRO A 61 12.23 -29.86 9.05
C PRO A 61 11.89 -30.37 10.46
N LEU A 62 10.61 -30.62 10.72
CA LEU A 62 10.10 -31.17 11.99
C LEU A 62 9.52 -32.59 11.83
N GLY A 63 9.28 -33.02 10.59
CA GLY A 63 8.79 -34.34 10.19
C GLY A 63 8.70 -34.42 8.67
N ASP A 64 8.13 -35.50 8.13
CA ASP A 64 8.10 -35.74 6.67
C ASP A 64 7.37 -34.63 5.89
N ASP A 65 6.19 -34.22 6.35
CA ASP A 65 5.37 -33.15 5.77
C ASP A 65 5.16 -31.99 6.77
N VAL A 66 6.09 -31.79 7.70
CA VAL A 66 5.98 -30.76 8.73
C VAL A 66 7.26 -29.95 8.77
N TRP A 67 7.14 -28.65 8.60
CA TRP A 67 8.27 -27.75 8.61
C TRP A 67 7.90 -26.37 9.14
N LEU A 68 8.91 -25.67 9.63
CA LEU A 68 8.77 -24.33 10.20
C LEU A 68 9.66 -23.35 9.41
N SER A 69 9.11 -22.21 9.02
CA SER A 69 9.88 -21.05 8.58
C SER A 69 9.97 -20.01 9.69
N THR A 70 11.10 -19.34 9.77
CA THR A 70 11.33 -18.21 10.68
C THR A 70 12.08 -17.11 9.95
N GLY A 71 11.93 -15.89 10.45
CA GLY A 71 12.70 -14.76 9.95
C GLY A 71 12.42 -13.53 10.77
N VAL A 72 13.04 -12.43 10.38
CA VAL A 72 12.87 -11.14 11.06
C VAL A 72 13.05 -10.02 10.07
N GLU A 73 12.25 -8.98 10.26
CA GLU A 73 12.52 -7.67 9.72
C GLU A 73 12.95 -6.73 10.84
N LEU A 74 14.03 -5.99 10.64
CA LEU A 74 14.46 -4.87 11.45
C LEU A 74 14.47 -3.62 10.57
N ARG A 75 13.83 -2.54 11.03
CA ARG A 75 13.84 -1.26 10.34
C ARG A 75 14.21 -0.14 11.29
N LEU A 76 15.18 0.67 10.90
CA LEU A 76 15.46 1.96 11.49
C LEU A 76 15.15 3.02 10.45
N ARG A 77 14.34 4.02 10.81
CA ARG A 77 13.97 5.11 9.92
C ARG A 77 14.01 6.42 10.67
N ASN A 78 14.84 7.34 10.22
CA ASN A 78 14.85 8.71 10.69
C ASN A 78 14.13 9.61 9.69
N GLU A 79 13.25 10.48 10.18
CA GLU A 79 12.65 11.54 9.40
C GLU A 79 12.95 12.88 10.06
N ASN A 80 13.35 13.85 9.24
CA ASN A 80 13.56 15.23 9.66
C ASN A 80 12.65 16.10 8.81
N TYR A 81 11.80 16.89 9.46
CA TYR A 81 10.91 17.85 8.82
C TYR A 81 11.29 19.27 9.20
N VAL A 82 11.12 20.15 8.22
CA VAL A 82 11.05 21.60 8.42
C VAL A 82 9.70 22.07 7.90
N ASP A 83 9.04 22.95 8.65
CA ASP A 83 7.76 23.54 8.27
C ASP A 83 6.65 22.51 7.95
N ASN A 84 6.55 21.41 8.69
CA ASN A 84 5.49 20.42 8.52
C ASN A 84 4.09 21.05 8.56
N LEU A 85 3.18 20.53 7.73
CA LEU A 85 1.89 21.16 7.42
C LEU A 85 2.02 22.64 7.01
N TRP A 86 3.04 22.95 6.22
CA TRP A 86 3.39 24.29 5.74
C TRP A 86 3.65 25.31 6.86
N GLY A 87 4.20 24.84 7.98
CA GLY A 87 4.45 25.60 9.21
C GLY A 87 3.24 25.67 10.15
N GLY A 88 2.18 24.89 9.87
CA GLY A 88 0.93 24.88 10.63
C GLY A 88 0.75 23.71 11.59
N ALA A 89 1.72 22.79 11.68
CA ALA A 89 1.68 21.71 12.66
C ALA A 89 2.01 22.22 14.07
N ASP A 90 1.60 21.49 15.11
CA ASP A 90 1.96 21.80 16.50
C ASP A 90 3.48 21.76 16.71
N ALA A 91 4.17 20.87 15.99
CA ALA A 91 5.62 20.81 15.86
C ALA A 91 5.97 20.88 14.36
N PRO A 92 6.18 22.09 13.81
CA PRO A 92 6.48 22.26 12.39
C PRO A 92 7.88 21.72 12.05
N ASP A 93 8.84 21.91 12.95
CA ASP A 93 10.17 21.32 12.84
C ASP A 93 10.23 20.11 13.78
N ASP A 94 10.50 18.93 13.22
CA ASP A 94 10.56 17.69 13.99
C ASP A 94 11.66 16.77 13.45
N SER A 95 12.27 16.00 14.35
CA SER A 95 13.30 15.02 14.01
C SER A 95 13.15 13.82 14.91
N TYR A 96 12.83 12.68 14.31
CA TYR A 96 12.52 11.49 15.06
C TYR A 96 13.09 10.23 14.42
N LEU A 97 13.26 9.20 15.26
CA LEU A 97 13.66 7.87 14.87
C LEU A 97 12.53 6.89 15.15
N TRP A 98 12.12 6.18 14.12
CA TRP A 98 11.31 4.98 14.20
C TRP A 98 12.20 3.75 14.16
N ALA A 99 12.03 2.87 15.12
CA ALA A 99 12.63 1.55 15.16
C ALA A 99 11.54 0.49 15.20
N ARG A 100 11.67 -0.55 14.36
CA ARG A 100 10.76 -1.69 14.35
C ARG A 100 11.50 -3.02 14.22
N ALA A 101 11.04 -4.02 14.95
CA ALA A 101 11.38 -5.43 14.74
C ALA A 101 10.10 -6.26 14.53
N MET A 102 10.10 -7.17 13.56
CA MET A 102 8.97 -8.08 13.28
C MET A 102 9.48 -9.50 13.03
N PRO A 103 9.88 -10.23 14.08
CA PRO A 103 10.20 -11.64 13.95
C PRO A 103 8.93 -12.42 13.64
N TYR A 104 9.04 -13.51 12.88
CA TYR A 104 7.91 -14.36 12.58
C TYR A 104 8.26 -15.84 12.68
N ALA A 105 7.21 -16.64 12.85
CA ALA A 105 7.23 -18.09 12.79
C ALA A 105 6.03 -18.57 11.94
N ASP A 106 6.28 -19.53 11.06
CA ASP A 106 5.32 -20.01 10.09
C ASP A 106 5.38 -21.53 9.98
N LEU A 107 4.45 -22.20 10.66
CA LEU A 107 4.37 -23.65 10.74
C LEU A 107 3.48 -24.17 9.61
N HIS A 108 4.00 -25.13 8.85
CA HIS A 108 3.29 -25.84 7.79
C HIS A 108 3.15 -27.33 8.15
N VAL A 109 1.95 -27.87 7.92
CA VAL A 109 1.60 -29.27 8.20
C VAL A 109 0.84 -29.84 7.01
N GLY A 110 1.37 -30.91 6.42
CA GLY A 110 0.79 -31.60 5.26
C GLY A 110 1.30 -31.06 3.92
N ALA A 111 1.01 -31.81 2.85
CA ALA A 111 1.43 -31.47 1.50
C ALA A 111 0.47 -30.47 0.82
N PRO A 112 0.95 -29.48 0.04
CA PRO A 112 0.11 -28.44 -0.58
C PRO A 112 -0.96 -28.96 -1.54
N ASP A 113 -0.72 -30.09 -2.21
CA ASP A 113 -1.63 -30.76 -3.14
C ASP A 113 -2.73 -31.57 -2.44
N ARG A 114 -2.66 -31.68 -1.10
CA ARG A 114 -3.61 -32.39 -0.24
C ARG A 114 -4.21 -31.42 0.78
N LEU A 115 -4.88 -31.99 1.78
CA LEU A 115 -5.25 -31.25 2.98
C LEU A 115 -3.97 -30.82 3.71
N HIS A 116 -3.78 -29.52 3.84
CA HIS A 116 -2.70 -28.93 4.62
C HIS A 116 -3.25 -27.88 5.57
N ALA A 117 -2.51 -27.67 6.65
CA ALA A 117 -2.79 -26.64 7.64
C ALA A 117 -1.54 -25.80 7.86
N ARG A 118 -1.76 -24.53 8.16
CA ARG A 118 -0.71 -23.56 8.43
C ARG A 118 -1.06 -22.70 9.63
N ALA A 119 -0.07 -22.37 10.45
CA ALA A 119 -0.18 -21.41 11.54
C ALA A 119 0.94 -20.38 11.45
N PHE A 120 0.57 -19.11 11.37
CA PHE A 120 1.52 -18.01 11.20
C PHE A 120 1.40 -17.04 12.38
N VAL A 121 2.53 -16.64 12.96
CA VAL A 121 2.61 -15.67 14.04
C VAL A 121 3.75 -14.69 13.77
N GLN A 122 3.45 -13.40 13.87
CA GLN A 122 4.41 -12.32 13.76
C GLN A 122 4.08 -11.23 14.78
N PRO A 123 4.75 -11.21 15.94
CA PRO A 123 4.71 -10.03 16.80
C PRO A 123 5.44 -8.85 16.15
N ILE A 124 5.16 -7.66 16.64
CA ILE A 124 5.83 -6.42 16.29
C ILE A 124 6.37 -5.76 17.54
N ILE A 125 7.60 -5.27 17.46
CA ILE A 125 8.15 -4.31 18.40
C ILE A 125 8.33 -3.00 17.67
N SER A 126 7.51 -1.98 17.92
CA SER A 126 7.68 -0.65 17.34
C SER A 126 8.01 0.37 18.43
N ARG A 127 8.97 1.26 18.17
CA ARG A 127 9.40 2.35 19.05
C ARG A 127 9.60 3.61 18.25
N ALA A 128 9.27 4.74 18.86
CA ALA A 128 9.56 6.06 18.34
C ALA A 128 10.36 6.87 19.38
N VAL A 129 11.36 7.61 18.92
CA VAL A 129 12.19 8.50 19.74
C VAL A 129 12.18 9.87 19.09
N GLY A 130 11.92 10.92 19.88
CA GLY A 130 12.01 12.31 19.43
C GLY A 130 10.75 12.89 18.77
N VAL A 131 9.68 12.11 18.56
CA VAL A 131 8.44 12.61 17.94
C VAL A 131 7.81 13.71 18.78
N THR A 132 7.59 14.87 18.16
CA THR A 132 7.03 16.06 18.79
C THR A 132 5.65 16.40 18.17
N PRO A 133 4.65 16.86 18.95
CA PRO A 133 4.63 17.00 20.41
C PRO A 133 4.52 15.66 21.16
N SER A 134 4.06 14.60 20.49
CA SER A 134 3.93 13.28 21.09
C SER A 134 3.79 12.19 20.03
N ALA A 135 4.36 11.02 20.28
CA ALA A 135 4.16 9.84 19.45
C ALA A 135 2.71 9.33 19.52
N SER A 136 2.11 9.10 18.35
CA SER A 136 0.83 8.43 18.18
C SER A 136 1.00 6.90 18.12
N PRO A 137 -0.08 6.11 18.21
CA PRO A 137 -0.04 4.66 18.03
C PRO A 137 0.47 4.19 16.64
N ILE A 138 0.44 5.07 15.64
CA ILE A 138 1.00 4.80 14.30
C ILE A 138 2.54 4.92 14.33
N ASP A 139 3.08 5.75 15.22
CA ASP A 139 4.51 5.94 15.43
C ASP A 139 5.07 4.86 16.37
N GLN A 140 4.26 4.41 17.34
CA GLN A 140 4.67 3.43 18.34
C GLN A 140 3.48 2.67 18.95
N SER A 141 3.47 1.35 18.82
CA SER A 141 2.56 0.41 19.51
C SER A 141 3.33 -0.58 20.43
N ARG A 142 4.60 -0.29 20.68
CA ARG A 142 5.44 -1.02 21.63
C ARG A 142 5.67 -2.50 21.32
N LEU A 143 4.91 -3.43 21.91
CA LEU A 143 5.06 -4.89 21.71
C LEU A 143 3.65 -5.44 21.57
N ASP A 144 3.32 -5.88 20.37
CA ASP A 144 1.96 -6.31 20.01
C ASP A 144 1.98 -7.47 19.02
N LEU A 145 0.81 -8.04 18.76
CA LEU A 145 0.61 -9.05 17.73
C LEU A 145 0.21 -8.36 16.42
N LEU A 146 1.13 -8.31 15.46
CA LEU A 146 0.85 -7.75 14.13
C LEU A 146 0.07 -8.75 13.26
N GLN A 147 0.50 -10.00 13.23
CA GLN A 147 -0.18 -11.07 12.51
C GLN A 147 -0.23 -12.34 13.37
N GLY A 148 -1.35 -13.04 13.32
CA GLY A 148 -1.61 -14.27 14.04
C GLY A 148 -2.82 -14.95 13.44
N PHE A 149 -2.62 -15.98 12.62
CA PHE A 149 -3.72 -16.65 11.93
C PHE A 149 -3.47 -18.14 11.76
N ALA A 150 -4.57 -18.87 11.56
CA ALA A 150 -4.57 -20.25 11.11
C ALA A 150 -5.18 -20.33 9.70
N GLU A 151 -4.69 -21.29 8.93
CA GLU A 151 -5.10 -21.52 7.56
C GLU A 151 -5.27 -23.02 7.32
N VAL A 152 -6.29 -23.39 6.54
CA VAL A 152 -6.51 -24.75 6.05
C VAL A 152 -6.73 -24.67 4.55
N GLY A 153 -6.00 -25.50 3.81
CA GLY A 153 -6.10 -25.58 2.36
C GLY A 153 -6.39 -27.00 1.89
N ALA A 154 -7.15 -27.11 0.81
CA ALA A 154 -7.39 -28.37 0.10
C ALA A 154 -7.57 -28.09 -1.39
N GLY A 155 -6.61 -28.58 -2.20
CA GLY A 155 -6.58 -28.29 -3.63
C GLY A 155 -6.51 -26.77 -3.89
N PRO A 156 -7.41 -26.19 -4.70
CA PRO A 156 -7.35 -24.77 -5.03
C PRO A 156 -7.94 -23.84 -3.96
N VAL A 157 -8.52 -24.38 -2.89
CA VAL A 157 -9.24 -23.59 -1.88
C VAL A 157 -8.42 -23.46 -0.61
N THR A 158 -8.30 -22.23 -0.13
CA THR A 158 -7.68 -21.89 1.15
C THR A 158 -8.63 -21.07 1.99
N LEU A 159 -8.76 -21.42 3.27
CA LEU A 159 -9.52 -20.65 4.27
C LEU A 159 -8.58 -20.20 5.37
N ARG A 160 -8.53 -18.89 5.61
CA ARG A 160 -7.71 -18.26 6.64
C ARG A 160 -8.58 -17.50 7.64
N ALA A 161 -8.27 -17.64 8.92
CA ALA A 161 -8.92 -16.91 10.00
C ALA A 161 -7.90 -16.39 11.01
N GLY A 162 -8.06 -15.14 11.43
CA GLY A 162 -7.21 -14.49 12.43
C GLY A 162 -6.81 -13.08 12.03
N ARG A 163 -5.78 -12.57 12.71
CA ARG A 163 -5.17 -11.27 12.46
C ARG A 163 -4.18 -11.37 11.32
N GLN A 164 -4.34 -10.57 10.29
CA GLN A 164 -3.52 -10.62 9.08
C GLN A 164 -3.37 -9.23 8.44
N MET A 165 -2.21 -8.95 7.87
CA MET A 165 -2.08 -7.83 6.95
C MET A 165 -2.72 -8.20 5.61
N VAL A 166 -3.38 -7.24 4.97
CA VAL A 166 -4.02 -7.46 3.66
C VAL A 166 -3.58 -6.36 2.70
N SER A 167 -3.08 -6.77 1.54
CA SER A 167 -2.69 -5.91 0.43
C SER A 167 -3.52 -6.32 -0.80
N LEU A 168 -4.23 -5.37 -1.40
CA LEU A 168 -4.99 -5.60 -2.64
C LEU A 168 -4.51 -4.65 -3.73
N GLY A 169 -4.29 -5.18 -4.94
CA GLY A 169 -3.82 -4.41 -6.09
C GLY A 169 -2.52 -3.65 -5.79
N THR A 170 -2.52 -2.33 -6.03
CA THR A 170 -1.40 -1.44 -5.67
C THR A 170 -1.54 -0.76 -4.30
N GLU A 171 -2.38 -1.30 -3.42
CA GLU A 171 -2.65 -0.75 -2.10
C GLU A 171 -3.25 0.66 -2.12
N ARG A 172 -3.96 1.00 -3.21
CA ARG A 172 -4.64 2.29 -3.34
C ARG A 172 -5.88 2.39 -2.46
N LEU A 173 -6.59 1.26 -2.26
CA LEU A 173 -7.78 1.19 -1.42
C LEU A 173 -7.58 0.34 -0.15
N VAL A 174 -6.83 -0.76 -0.26
CA VAL A 174 -6.58 -1.68 0.86
C VAL A 174 -5.10 -2.03 0.86
N GLY A 175 -4.38 -1.47 1.82
CA GLY A 175 -2.95 -1.63 1.97
C GLY A 175 -2.54 -1.88 3.41
N THR A 176 -1.27 -2.25 3.54
CA THR A 176 -0.65 -2.62 4.82
C THR A 176 -0.13 -1.41 5.59
N ARG A 177 -0.18 -0.21 5.00
CA ARG A 177 0.43 1.01 5.56
C ARG A 177 1.89 0.79 5.98
N TYR A 178 2.65 0.10 5.14
CA TYR A 178 4.01 -0.31 5.47
C TYR A 178 4.99 0.86 5.68
N GLY A 179 4.70 2.04 5.12
CA GLY A 179 5.51 3.26 5.27
C GLY A 179 5.69 3.69 6.74
N PRO A 180 4.61 4.04 7.46
CA PRO A 180 4.63 4.32 8.89
C PRO A 180 5.24 3.22 9.77
N ASN A 181 5.51 3.53 11.04
CA ASN A 181 6.16 2.59 11.95
C ASN A 181 5.29 1.38 12.31
N THR A 182 4.00 1.58 12.55
CA THR A 182 3.07 0.47 12.83
C THR A 182 2.24 0.17 11.57
N PRO A 183 2.40 -1.01 10.92
CA PRO A 183 1.57 -1.41 9.79
C PRO A 183 0.10 -1.63 10.20
N LEU A 184 -0.78 -1.66 9.21
CA LEU A 184 -2.19 -1.96 9.38
C LEU A 184 -2.46 -3.46 9.17
N ALA A 185 -2.97 -4.10 10.22
CA ALA A 185 -3.53 -5.43 10.16
C ALA A 185 -5.07 -5.39 10.22
N PHE A 186 -5.69 -6.52 9.91
CA PHE A 186 -7.11 -6.76 9.99
C PHE A 186 -7.39 -8.06 10.75
N ASP A 187 -8.39 -8.05 11.62
CA ASP A 187 -8.95 -9.26 12.20
C ASP A 187 -10.12 -9.74 11.33
N GLY A 188 -10.13 -11.01 10.96
CA GLY A 188 -11.26 -11.56 10.22
C GLY A 188 -10.98 -12.86 9.49
N VAL A 189 -11.74 -13.09 8.43
CA VAL A 189 -11.68 -14.30 7.61
C VAL A 189 -11.47 -13.95 6.15
N ARG A 190 -10.69 -14.80 5.46
CA ARG A 190 -10.46 -14.74 4.02
C ARG A 190 -10.55 -16.15 3.45
N GLY A 191 -11.32 -16.30 2.39
CA GLY A 191 -11.33 -17.50 1.56
C GLY A 191 -10.75 -17.18 0.19
N SER A 192 -9.84 -18.02 -0.29
CA SER A 192 -9.13 -17.85 -1.55
C SER A 192 -9.34 -19.07 -2.44
N LEU A 193 -9.62 -18.83 -3.71
CA LEU A 193 -9.76 -19.85 -4.74
C LEU A 193 -8.73 -19.58 -5.84
N SER A 194 -7.73 -20.44 -5.96
CA SER A 194 -6.68 -20.40 -6.97
C SER A 194 -7.08 -21.21 -8.21
N LEU A 195 -7.36 -20.55 -9.32
CA LEU A 195 -7.88 -21.18 -10.55
C LEU A 195 -6.78 -21.54 -11.57
N GLY A 196 -5.51 -21.31 -11.23
CA GLY A 196 -4.37 -21.48 -12.13
C GLY A 196 -4.22 -20.33 -13.14
N GLU A 197 -3.10 -20.30 -13.86
CA GLU A 197 -2.84 -19.30 -14.92
C GLU A 197 -2.95 -17.83 -14.45
N GLY A 198 -2.58 -17.55 -13.19
CA GLY A 198 -2.70 -16.22 -12.60
C GLY A 198 -4.13 -15.78 -12.28
N ARG A 199 -5.10 -16.69 -12.29
CA ARG A 199 -6.49 -16.43 -11.91
C ARG A 199 -6.74 -16.79 -10.45
N ALA A 200 -7.33 -15.87 -9.70
CA ALA A 200 -7.72 -16.10 -8.32
C ALA A 200 -9.00 -15.33 -7.96
N LEU A 201 -9.72 -15.83 -6.96
CA LEU A 201 -10.84 -15.12 -6.32
C LEU A 201 -10.66 -15.14 -4.81
N ASP A 202 -10.67 -13.96 -4.21
CA ASP A 202 -10.67 -13.77 -2.77
C ASP A 202 -12.02 -13.25 -2.28
N LEU A 203 -12.53 -13.85 -1.22
CA LEU A 203 -13.68 -13.36 -0.46
C LEU A 203 -13.23 -13.07 0.97
N PHE A 204 -13.61 -11.93 1.53
CA PHE A 204 -13.15 -11.56 2.86
C PHE A 204 -14.18 -10.75 3.65
N LEU A 205 -14.07 -10.87 4.98
CA LEU A 205 -14.78 -10.08 5.97
C LEU A 205 -13.77 -9.72 7.07
N LEU A 206 -13.47 -8.42 7.16
CA LEU A 206 -12.32 -7.90 7.87
C LEU A 206 -12.71 -6.68 8.72
N ASN A 207 -12.13 -6.60 9.91
CA ASN A 207 -12.20 -5.44 10.78
C ASN A 207 -10.77 -4.91 10.97
N PRO A 208 -10.48 -3.63 10.66
CA PRO A 208 -9.13 -3.10 10.82
C PRO A 208 -8.74 -3.11 12.30
N VAL A 209 -7.47 -3.43 12.57
CA VAL A 209 -6.88 -3.33 13.90
C VAL A 209 -6.53 -1.88 14.19
N GLN A 210 -6.86 -1.41 15.38
CA GLN A 210 -6.54 -0.09 15.90
C GLN A 210 -5.37 -0.25 16.87
N PRO A 211 -4.19 0.31 16.56
CA PRO A 211 -3.06 0.21 17.46
C PRO A 211 -3.30 1.03 18.73
N GLY A 212 -2.87 0.48 19.86
CA GLY A 212 -2.89 1.16 21.15
C GLY A 212 -1.55 1.81 21.51
N PRO A 213 -1.49 2.69 22.52
CA PRO A 213 -0.26 3.32 22.97
C PRO A 213 0.61 2.44 23.90
N ALA A 214 0.07 1.33 24.42
CA ALA A 214 0.74 0.41 25.33
C ALA A 214 1.25 -0.84 24.59
N SER A 215 1.53 -1.93 25.34
CA SER A 215 1.84 -3.24 24.75
C SER A 215 0.64 -4.15 24.91
N PHE A 216 0.35 -4.96 23.90
CA PHE A 216 -0.75 -5.93 23.88
C PHE A 216 -2.13 -5.27 24.05
N ASP A 217 -2.28 -4.04 23.57
CA ASP A 217 -3.52 -3.27 23.68
C ASP A 217 -4.18 -2.96 22.33
N ASP A 218 -3.63 -3.48 21.22
CA ASP A 218 -4.24 -3.43 19.90
C ASP A 218 -5.67 -4.02 19.88
N ARG A 219 -6.64 -3.25 19.37
CA ARG A 219 -8.06 -3.65 19.35
C ARG A 219 -8.60 -3.81 17.95
N THR A 220 -9.43 -4.83 17.75
CA THR A 220 -10.30 -4.91 16.58
C THR A 220 -11.24 -3.72 16.55
N SER A 221 -11.32 -2.99 15.44
CA SER A 221 -12.28 -1.89 15.32
C SER A 221 -13.72 -2.39 15.36
N ASP A 222 -14.55 -1.77 16.19
CA ASP A 222 -16.00 -1.97 16.28
C ASP A 222 -16.80 -0.99 15.38
N THR A 223 -16.17 0.11 14.99
CA THR A 223 -16.74 1.17 14.15
C THR A 223 -16.52 0.89 12.66
N ARG A 224 -15.36 0.37 12.28
CA ARG A 224 -14.96 0.15 10.88
C ARG A 224 -15.02 -1.33 10.51
N ARG A 225 -15.47 -1.62 9.28
CA ARG A 225 -15.51 -2.97 8.72
C ARG A 225 -15.36 -2.92 7.21
N LEU A 226 -14.69 -3.91 6.65
CA LEU A 226 -14.46 -4.13 5.23
C LEU A 226 -14.96 -5.53 4.86
N TRP A 227 -15.65 -5.67 3.75
CA TRP A 227 -15.98 -6.97 3.17
C TRP A 227 -15.91 -6.86 1.65
N GLY A 228 -15.70 -7.96 0.96
CA GLY A 228 -15.58 -7.87 -0.48
C GLY A 228 -15.26 -9.15 -1.19
N ALA A 229 -15.20 -8.99 -2.50
CA ALA A 229 -14.74 -9.98 -3.46
C ALA A 229 -13.67 -9.32 -4.33
N TYR A 230 -12.55 -9.99 -4.52
CA TYR A 230 -11.44 -9.53 -5.37
C TYR A 230 -11.06 -10.63 -6.34
N ALA A 231 -11.27 -10.40 -7.63
CA ALA A 231 -10.91 -11.32 -8.69
C ALA A 231 -9.64 -10.83 -9.39
N THR A 232 -8.61 -11.65 -9.35
CA THR A 232 -7.35 -11.44 -10.07
C THR A 232 -7.40 -12.25 -11.35
N LEU A 233 -7.11 -11.61 -12.48
CA LEU A 233 -6.98 -12.20 -13.80
C LEU A 233 -5.66 -11.72 -14.42
N PRO A 234 -5.15 -12.39 -15.47
CA PRO A 234 -4.01 -11.88 -16.22
C PRO A 234 -4.23 -10.43 -16.68
N GLU A 235 -3.35 -9.52 -16.23
CA GLU A 235 -3.35 -8.09 -16.55
C GLU A 235 -4.62 -7.30 -16.13
N LEU A 236 -5.51 -7.90 -15.33
CA LEU A 236 -6.79 -7.31 -14.96
C LEU A 236 -7.24 -7.75 -13.57
N ASP A 237 -7.59 -6.81 -12.71
CA ASP A 237 -8.30 -7.06 -11.47
C ASP A 237 -9.71 -6.47 -11.53
N LEU A 238 -10.68 -7.19 -10.96
CA LEU A 238 -12.07 -6.75 -10.79
C LEU A 238 -12.47 -6.95 -9.35
N TYR A 239 -13.08 -5.95 -8.73
CA TYR A 239 -13.43 -6.08 -7.31
C TYR A 239 -14.66 -5.30 -6.89
N TYR A 240 -15.26 -5.82 -5.82
CA TYR A 240 -16.29 -5.16 -5.05
C TYR A 240 -15.83 -5.07 -3.58
N LEU A 241 -15.87 -3.87 -3.02
CA LEU A 241 -15.56 -3.60 -1.61
C LEU A 241 -16.73 -2.91 -0.93
N GLY A 242 -17.33 -3.56 0.05
CA GLY A 242 -18.22 -2.94 1.01
C GLY A 242 -17.44 -2.43 2.22
N TYR A 243 -17.75 -1.23 2.66
CA TYR A 243 -17.11 -0.55 3.78
C TYR A 243 -18.15 0.10 4.66
N ARG A 244 -17.96 -0.02 5.98
CA ARG A 244 -18.76 0.67 6.97
C ARG A 244 -17.86 1.45 7.90
N ASN A 245 -18.24 2.66 8.23
CA ASN A 245 -17.69 3.43 9.33
C ASN A 245 -18.81 4.13 10.12
N ARG A 246 -18.95 3.81 11.40
CA ARG A 246 -20.01 4.38 12.26
C ARG A 246 -19.74 5.83 12.70
N ALA A 247 -18.52 6.33 12.51
CA ALA A 247 -18.11 7.68 12.87
C ALA A 247 -17.20 8.26 11.78
N ALA A 248 -17.68 8.23 10.54
CA ALA A 248 -17.00 8.87 9.41
C ALA A 248 -17.08 10.39 9.53
N ARG A 249 -16.08 11.08 8.98
CA ARG A 249 -16.01 12.55 8.99
C ARG A 249 -15.81 13.06 7.57
N PHE A 250 -16.74 13.87 7.10
CA PHE A 250 -16.65 14.57 5.81
C PHE A 250 -17.20 15.98 5.98
N GLY A 251 -16.55 16.99 5.39
CA GLY A 251 -17.04 18.38 5.43
C GLY A 251 -17.26 18.95 6.83
N GLY A 252 -16.59 18.43 7.87
CA GLY A 252 -16.78 18.83 9.26
C GLY A 252 -17.96 18.17 9.98
N LEU A 253 -18.78 17.38 9.29
CA LEU A 253 -19.84 16.55 9.89
C LEU A 253 -19.27 15.21 10.35
N THR A 254 -19.87 14.62 11.38
CA THR A 254 -19.60 13.24 11.80
C THR A 254 -20.87 12.42 11.66
N GLY A 255 -20.81 11.29 10.96
CA GLY A 255 -21.97 10.46 10.71
C GLY A 255 -21.66 9.02 10.34
N ARG A 256 -22.71 8.22 10.14
CA ARG A 256 -22.57 6.82 9.71
C ARG A 256 -22.40 6.75 8.20
N GLU A 257 -21.33 6.10 7.78
CA GLU A 257 -21.03 5.76 6.39
C GLU A 257 -21.25 4.26 6.15
N GLU A 258 -21.96 3.96 5.08
CA GLU A 258 -21.99 2.64 4.45
C GLU A 258 -21.77 2.83 2.95
N ARG A 259 -20.58 2.42 2.50
CA ARG A 259 -20.06 2.69 1.16
C ARG A 259 -19.74 1.39 0.46
N HIS A 260 -20.05 1.34 -0.82
CA HIS A 260 -19.73 0.27 -1.74
C HIS A 260 -18.83 0.81 -2.84
N SER A 261 -17.79 0.06 -3.19
CA SER A 261 -16.84 0.41 -4.24
C SER A 261 -16.83 -0.69 -5.29
N LEU A 262 -16.98 -0.33 -6.55
CA LEU A 262 -16.72 -1.20 -7.70
C LEU A 262 -15.46 -0.69 -8.38
N GLY A 263 -14.47 -1.55 -8.51
CA GLY A 263 -13.21 -1.16 -9.12
C GLY A 263 -12.72 -2.15 -10.17
N LEU A 264 -11.94 -1.60 -11.08
CA LEU A 264 -11.28 -2.31 -12.17
C LEU A 264 -9.85 -1.76 -12.28
N ARG A 265 -8.88 -2.67 -12.38
CA ARG A 265 -7.47 -2.32 -12.53
C ARG A 265 -6.85 -3.08 -13.70
N SER A 266 -6.40 -2.38 -14.73
CA SER A 266 -5.56 -2.97 -15.79
C SER A 266 -4.09 -2.70 -15.49
N HIS A 267 -3.26 -3.73 -15.59
CA HIS A 267 -1.84 -3.62 -15.29
C HIS A 267 -1.03 -4.57 -16.18
N GLY A 268 0.22 -4.25 -16.46
CA GLY A 268 1.07 -5.15 -17.25
C GLY A 268 2.34 -4.49 -17.77
N ALA A 269 3.12 -5.29 -18.49
CA ALA A 269 4.32 -4.83 -19.18
C ALA A 269 4.43 -5.50 -20.56
N ARG A 270 4.80 -4.73 -21.58
CA ARG A 270 4.95 -5.19 -22.98
C ARG A 270 6.10 -4.44 -23.64
N GLY A 271 7.14 -5.18 -24.01
CA GLY A 271 8.40 -4.59 -24.44
C GLY A 271 8.92 -3.62 -23.37
N ASP A 272 9.38 -2.45 -23.79
CA ASP A 272 9.90 -1.44 -22.86
C ASP A 272 8.82 -0.71 -22.06
N TRP A 273 7.52 -0.97 -22.29
CA TRP A 273 6.41 -0.25 -21.65
C TRP A 273 5.83 -1.03 -20.49
N HIS A 274 5.41 -0.32 -19.45
CA HIS A 274 4.61 -0.84 -18.34
C HIS A 274 3.48 0.12 -17.98
N TRP A 275 2.40 -0.42 -17.42
CA TRP A 275 1.25 0.40 -17.02
C TRP A 275 0.52 -0.19 -15.82
N ASN A 276 -0.21 0.69 -15.15
CA ASN A 276 -1.15 0.39 -14.08
C ASN A 276 -2.25 1.46 -14.05
N VAL A 277 -3.46 1.09 -14.44
CA VAL A 277 -4.60 1.99 -14.52
C VAL A 277 -5.73 1.41 -13.70
N GLU A 278 -6.17 2.15 -12.69
CA GLU A 278 -7.23 1.73 -11.78
C GLU A 278 -8.34 2.77 -11.72
N GLY A 279 -9.57 2.33 -11.96
CA GLY A 279 -10.79 3.13 -11.85
C GLY A 279 -11.71 2.55 -10.78
N VAL A 280 -12.26 3.42 -9.93
CA VAL A 280 -13.21 3.00 -8.89
C VAL A 280 -14.39 3.95 -8.84
N TYR A 281 -15.58 3.39 -8.75
CA TYR A 281 -16.81 4.12 -8.45
C TYR A 281 -17.34 3.73 -7.08
N GLN A 282 -17.76 4.73 -6.31
CA GLN A 282 -18.27 4.58 -4.95
C GLN A 282 -19.71 5.08 -4.83
N PHE A 283 -20.55 4.27 -4.21
CA PHE A 283 -21.96 4.54 -3.93
C PHE A 283 -22.36 4.06 -2.54
N GLY A 284 -23.55 4.42 -2.07
CA GLY A 284 -24.03 4.10 -0.73
C GLY A 284 -24.59 5.33 -0.03
N HIS A 285 -24.44 5.39 1.29
CA HIS A 285 -25.00 6.48 2.10
C HIS A 285 -24.02 6.96 3.18
N TYR A 286 -24.05 8.26 3.43
CA TYR A 286 -23.39 8.93 4.55
C TYR A 286 -24.38 9.87 5.22
N ASP A 287 -24.80 9.54 6.44
CA ASP A 287 -25.68 10.39 7.26
C ASP A 287 -26.91 10.98 6.53
N GLY A 288 -27.58 10.15 5.73
CA GLY A 288 -28.75 10.55 4.93
C GLY A 288 -28.43 11.06 3.52
N GLN A 289 -27.18 11.42 3.23
CA GLN A 289 -26.72 11.78 1.89
C GLN A 289 -26.38 10.54 1.06
N ARG A 290 -26.61 10.61 -0.25
CA ARG A 290 -26.22 9.56 -1.21
C ARG A 290 -24.76 9.74 -1.60
N ILE A 291 -23.97 8.67 -1.55
CA ILE A 291 -22.59 8.70 -2.01
C ILE A 291 -22.57 8.54 -3.54
N ALA A 292 -21.83 9.41 -4.22
CA ALA A 292 -21.51 9.27 -5.64
C ALA A 292 -20.13 9.89 -5.92
N ALA A 293 -19.11 9.09 -5.65
CA ALA A 293 -17.70 9.48 -5.72
C ALA A 293 -16.91 8.51 -6.61
N TRP A 294 -15.75 8.92 -7.11
CA TRP A 294 -14.95 8.10 -7.99
C TRP A 294 -13.48 8.51 -8.01
N THR A 295 -12.64 7.61 -8.50
CA THR A 295 -11.22 7.89 -8.76
C THR A 295 -10.78 7.20 -10.05
N ILE A 296 -9.82 7.82 -10.73
CA ILE A 296 -9.00 7.21 -11.77
C ILE A 296 -7.54 7.48 -11.38
N GLY A 297 -6.76 6.42 -11.22
CA GLY A 297 -5.31 6.49 -11.07
C GLY A 297 -4.64 5.85 -12.27
N THR A 298 -3.67 6.53 -12.85
CA THR A 298 -2.86 6.00 -13.96
C THR A 298 -1.39 6.04 -13.60
N GLU A 299 -0.67 5.00 -13.96
CA GLU A 299 0.78 4.93 -14.07
C GLU A 299 1.10 4.34 -15.44
N VAL A 300 1.91 5.05 -16.21
CA VAL A 300 2.43 4.55 -17.48
C VAL A 300 3.91 4.87 -17.49
N GLY A 301 4.74 3.86 -17.71
CA GLY A 301 6.17 4.05 -17.78
C GLY A 301 6.82 3.33 -18.93
N ARG A 302 8.05 3.72 -19.19
CA ARG A 302 8.89 3.15 -20.23
C ARG A 302 10.34 3.08 -19.77
N THR A 303 10.91 1.88 -19.86
CA THR A 303 12.34 1.67 -19.73
C THR A 303 13.04 2.11 -21.01
N LEU A 304 14.19 2.78 -20.90
CA LEU A 304 14.93 3.33 -22.04
C LEU A 304 16.28 2.61 -22.18
N PRO A 305 16.29 1.35 -22.66
CA PRO A 305 17.51 0.51 -22.69
C PRO A 305 18.61 1.07 -23.59
N GLY A 306 18.26 1.93 -24.56
CA GLY A 306 19.22 2.59 -25.44
C GLY A 306 20.02 3.74 -24.80
N LEU A 307 19.71 4.13 -23.56
CA LEU A 307 20.42 5.19 -22.84
C LEU A 307 21.35 4.61 -21.76
N PRO A 308 22.44 5.33 -21.38
CA PRO A 308 23.26 4.94 -20.24
C PRO A 308 22.41 4.73 -18.99
N LEU A 309 22.71 3.66 -18.23
CA LEU A 309 21.98 3.23 -17.03
C LEU A 309 20.54 2.73 -17.27
N SER A 310 20.08 2.63 -18.52
CA SER A 310 18.75 2.11 -18.87
C SER A 310 17.61 2.68 -18.00
N PRO A 311 17.46 4.02 -17.93
CA PRO A 311 16.52 4.65 -17.00
C PRO A 311 15.08 4.27 -17.33
N ASP A 312 14.25 4.22 -16.30
CA ASP A 312 12.80 4.11 -16.38
C ASP A 312 12.15 5.49 -16.20
N ALA A 313 11.39 5.91 -17.21
CA ALA A 313 10.59 7.12 -17.16
C ALA A 313 9.14 6.75 -16.90
N THR A 314 8.57 7.19 -15.78
CA THR A 314 7.20 6.89 -15.35
C THR A 314 6.40 8.18 -15.21
N LEU A 315 5.17 8.18 -15.72
CA LEU A 315 4.20 9.25 -15.51
C LEU A 315 3.00 8.72 -14.74
N ARG A 316 2.70 9.35 -13.60
CA ARG A 316 1.43 9.14 -12.91
C ARG A 316 0.51 10.34 -13.08
N PHE A 317 -0.76 10.08 -13.31
CA PHE A 317 -1.82 11.08 -13.34
C PHE A 317 -3.03 10.53 -12.60
N ASN A 318 -3.60 11.31 -11.70
CA ASN A 318 -4.73 10.86 -10.90
C ASN A 318 -5.83 11.93 -10.89
N ILE A 319 -7.08 11.47 -10.90
CA ILE A 319 -8.25 12.29 -10.62
C ILE A 319 -9.03 11.58 -9.52
N VAL A 320 -9.27 12.27 -8.42
CA VAL A 320 -10.01 11.75 -7.28
C VAL A 320 -11.10 12.75 -6.92
N SER A 321 -12.35 12.30 -6.94
CA SER A 321 -13.48 13.19 -6.76
C SER A 321 -13.49 13.81 -5.36
N GLY A 322 -13.96 15.04 -5.33
CA GLY A 322 -14.32 15.79 -4.13
C GLY A 322 -15.75 16.26 -4.25
N ASP A 323 -16.29 16.71 -3.13
CA ASP A 323 -17.65 17.20 -3.08
C ASP A 323 -17.79 18.57 -3.75
N ARG A 324 -18.82 18.72 -4.58
CA ARG A 324 -18.97 19.93 -5.41
C ARG A 324 -19.91 20.95 -4.79
N ASP A 325 -20.82 20.49 -3.94
CA ASP A 325 -21.85 21.28 -3.32
C ASP A 325 -22.21 20.64 -1.97
N SER A 326 -21.83 21.31 -0.87
CA SER A 326 -22.08 20.79 0.47
C SER A 326 -23.55 20.94 0.92
N GLU A 327 -24.38 21.63 0.12
CA GLU A 327 -25.80 21.88 0.43
C GLU A 327 -26.75 20.91 -0.27
N ASP A 328 -26.24 20.04 -1.14
CA ASP A 328 -27.06 19.03 -1.83
C ASP A 328 -27.21 17.73 -1.00
N ASP A 329 -27.97 16.75 -1.53
CA ASP A 329 -28.23 15.47 -0.87
C ASP A 329 -27.16 14.41 -1.19
N ARG A 330 -25.96 14.81 -1.61
CA ARG A 330 -24.98 13.92 -2.23
C ARG A 330 -23.54 14.18 -1.77
N LEU A 331 -22.92 13.18 -1.16
CA LEU A 331 -21.48 13.20 -0.88
C LEU A 331 -20.67 12.83 -2.14
N GLY A 332 -20.01 13.82 -2.75
CA GLY A 332 -19.06 13.65 -3.87
C GLY A 332 -17.62 13.29 -3.47
N THR A 333 -17.28 13.38 -2.18
CA THR A 333 -15.92 13.11 -1.67
C THR A 333 -15.60 11.61 -1.72
N PHE A 334 -14.51 11.28 -2.42
CA PHE A 334 -13.97 9.92 -2.47
C PHE A 334 -13.36 9.52 -1.12
N ASN A 335 -13.47 8.24 -0.78
CA ASN A 335 -12.85 7.66 0.41
C ASN A 335 -11.92 6.52 0.00
N ALA A 336 -10.61 6.68 0.22
CA ALA A 336 -9.61 5.67 -0.11
C ALA A 336 -9.58 4.47 0.85
N LEU A 337 -10.46 4.43 1.85
CA LEU A 337 -10.65 3.34 2.81
C LEU A 337 -9.40 3.11 3.71
N PHE A 338 -8.47 2.29 3.23
CA PHE A 338 -7.27 1.88 3.94
C PHE A 338 -6.04 1.97 3.02
N PRO A 339 -5.71 3.16 2.48
CA PRO A 339 -4.60 3.30 1.53
C PRO A 339 -3.25 3.03 2.20
N LYS A 340 -2.25 2.67 1.39
CA LYS A 340 -0.84 2.67 1.83
C LYS A 340 -0.40 4.06 2.33
N GLY A 341 0.57 4.10 3.25
CA GLY A 341 1.04 5.34 3.87
C GLY A 341 1.79 6.28 2.92
N LYS A 342 2.77 5.76 2.17
CA LYS A 342 3.51 6.49 1.12
C LYS A 342 2.75 6.44 -0.20
N TYR A 343 1.66 7.20 -0.30
CA TYR A 343 0.76 7.09 -1.44
C TYR A 343 1.33 7.73 -2.71
N PHE A 344 1.85 8.95 -2.59
CA PHE A 344 2.38 9.72 -3.72
C PHE A 344 3.91 9.78 -3.77
N GLY A 345 4.57 9.65 -2.60
CA GLY A 345 6.02 9.69 -2.40
C GLY A 345 6.36 9.45 -0.93
N GLU A 346 7.62 9.65 -0.58
CA GLU A 346 8.13 9.69 0.79
C GLU A 346 7.46 10.83 1.58
N LEU A 347 7.46 12.05 1.00
CA LEU A 347 6.69 13.17 1.54
C LEU A 347 5.24 13.06 1.01
N SER A 348 4.26 12.96 1.92
CA SER A 348 2.85 12.79 1.56
C SER A 348 1.93 13.70 2.38
N PRO A 349 2.05 15.05 2.24
CA PRO A 349 1.25 16.01 3.01
C PRO A 349 -0.22 16.06 2.55
N VAL A 350 -0.53 15.48 1.39
CA VAL A 350 -1.87 15.46 0.79
C VAL A 350 -2.27 14.04 0.41
N GLY A 351 -3.50 13.67 0.74
CA GLY A 351 -4.08 12.36 0.48
C GLY A 351 -4.89 12.26 -0.81
N PRO A 352 -5.30 11.05 -1.19
CA PRO A 352 -6.08 10.77 -2.39
C PRO A 352 -7.57 11.11 -2.18
N THR A 353 -7.89 12.37 -1.93
CA THR A 353 -9.26 12.88 -1.74
C THR A 353 -9.36 14.28 -2.30
N ASN A 354 -10.39 14.56 -3.12
CA ASN A 354 -10.59 15.87 -3.75
C ASN A 354 -9.35 16.40 -4.52
N ILE A 355 -8.67 15.54 -5.28
CA ILE A 355 -7.36 15.87 -5.85
C ILE A 355 -7.24 15.47 -7.33
N VAL A 356 -6.60 16.32 -8.11
CA VAL A 356 -6.01 16.02 -9.41
C VAL A 356 -4.51 16.12 -9.25
N SER A 357 -3.75 15.10 -9.67
CA SER A 357 -2.29 15.10 -9.52
C SER A 357 -1.56 14.65 -10.77
N LEU A 358 -0.37 15.20 -10.98
CA LEU A 358 0.55 14.86 -12.05
C LEU A 358 1.94 14.61 -11.45
N ASN A 359 2.47 13.40 -11.59
CA ASN A 359 3.71 12.98 -10.97
C ASN A 359 4.65 12.30 -11.99
N PRO A 360 5.43 13.06 -12.79
CA PRO A 360 6.53 12.50 -13.57
C PRO A 360 7.69 12.04 -12.67
N ARG A 361 8.28 10.90 -12.99
CA ARG A 361 9.44 10.32 -12.32
C ARG A 361 10.41 9.73 -13.33
N ILE A 362 11.70 9.86 -13.04
CA ILE A 362 12.75 9.08 -13.69
C ILE A 362 13.52 8.31 -12.62
N SER A 363 13.83 7.04 -12.88
CA SER A 363 14.67 6.22 -12.01
C SER A 363 15.69 5.43 -12.82
N ALA A 364 16.83 5.12 -12.22
CA ALA A 364 17.84 4.30 -12.88
C ALA A 364 18.60 3.43 -11.86
N PRO A 365 18.98 2.20 -12.22
CA PRO A 365 20.06 1.51 -11.55
C PRO A 365 21.38 2.25 -11.82
N LEU A 366 22.14 2.55 -10.78
CA LEU A 366 23.44 3.21 -10.91
C LEU A 366 24.62 2.22 -10.99
N GLY A 367 24.35 0.93 -10.77
CA GLY A 367 25.36 -0.13 -10.66
C GLY A 367 25.69 -0.48 -9.21
N ASP A 368 26.32 -1.63 -8.98
CA ASP A 368 26.83 -2.06 -7.67
C ASP A 368 25.80 -2.02 -6.51
N GLY A 369 24.54 -2.36 -6.82
CA GLY A 369 23.43 -2.34 -5.87
C GLY A 369 22.80 -0.96 -5.63
N PHE A 370 23.33 0.11 -6.24
CA PHE A 370 22.75 1.44 -6.13
C PHE A 370 21.63 1.67 -7.14
N SER A 371 20.60 2.40 -6.70
CA SER A 371 19.55 2.94 -7.56
C SER A 371 19.15 4.33 -7.10
N ALA A 372 18.75 5.17 -8.04
CA ALA A 372 18.28 6.52 -7.73
C ALA A 372 17.01 6.87 -8.48
N SER A 373 16.26 7.83 -7.94
CA SER A 373 15.13 8.42 -8.64
C SER A 373 14.94 9.88 -8.33
N VAL A 374 14.34 10.60 -9.27
CA VAL A 374 13.86 11.96 -9.11
C VAL A 374 12.43 12.02 -9.61
N ALA A 375 11.54 12.57 -8.80
CA ALA A 375 10.14 12.80 -9.13
C ALA A 375 9.78 14.27 -8.94
N GLY A 376 8.93 14.80 -9.81
CA GLY A 376 8.19 16.02 -9.56
C GLY A 376 6.73 15.68 -9.35
N MET A 377 6.02 16.43 -8.52
CA MET A 377 4.57 16.34 -8.40
C MET A 377 3.93 17.71 -8.46
N ALA A 378 2.69 17.76 -8.95
CA ALA A 378 1.82 18.93 -8.86
C ALA A 378 0.40 18.50 -8.53
N TYR A 379 -0.24 19.27 -7.65
CA TYR A 379 -1.52 18.92 -7.04
C TYR A 379 -2.54 20.05 -7.18
N TRP A 380 -3.76 19.71 -7.58
CA TRP A 380 -4.90 20.63 -7.67
C TRP A 380 -6.12 20.04 -6.97
N ARG A 381 -6.97 20.89 -6.38
CA ARG A 381 -8.29 20.50 -5.89
C ARG A 381 -9.20 20.13 -7.05
N TYR A 382 -9.84 18.97 -6.97
CA TYR A 382 -10.84 18.54 -7.95
C TYR A 382 -12.12 19.40 -7.88
N ALA A 383 -12.57 19.73 -6.69
CA ALA A 383 -13.70 20.59 -6.37
C ALA A 383 -13.27 21.70 -5.40
N ARG A 384 -13.77 22.92 -5.64
CA ARG A 384 -13.39 24.12 -4.86
C ARG A 384 -14.18 24.27 -3.57
N HIS A 385 -15.34 23.62 -3.47
CA HIS A 385 -16.19 23.63 -2.28
C HIS A 385 -15.83 22.51 -1.30
N ASP A 386 -14.81 21.71 -1.61
CA ASP A 386 -14.29 20.67 -0.74
C ASP A 386 -12.83 20.97 -0.35
N GLY A 387 -12.41 20.40 0.77
CA GLY A 387 -11.12 20.64 1.39
C GLY A 387 -9.97 19.81 0.79
N VAL A 388 -8.80 19.95 1.40
CA VAL A 388 -7.63 19.09 1.18
C VAL A 388 -7.49 18.20 2.40
N TYR A 389 -7.25 16.92 2.18
CA TYR A 389 -7.21 15.88 3.20
C TYR A 389 -5.84 15.23 3.27
N ASP A 390 -5.53 14.59 4.39
CA ASP A 390 -4.35 13.73 4.54
C ASP A 390 -4.62 12.31 4.01
N ILE A 391 -3.62 11.43 4.08
CA ILE A 391 -3.68 10.07 3.55
C ILE A 391 -4.80 9.22 4.21
N PRO A 392 -4.99 9.24 5.55
CA PRO A 392 -6.17 8.64 6.19
C PRO A 392 -7.52 9.26 5.83
N GLY A 393 -7.56 10.46 5.24
CA GLY A 393 -8.79 11.17 4.88
C GLY A 393 -9.26 12.19 5.92
N ASN A 394 -8.41 12.62 6.85
CA ASN A 394 -8.71 13.73 7.76
C ASN A 394 -8.56 15.07 7.03
N LEU A 395 -9.41 16.03 7.36
CA LEU A 395 -9.37 17.37 6.77
C LEU A 395 -8.13 18.14 7.27
N VAL A 396 -7.26 18.56 6.34
CA VAL A 396 -6.05 19.35 6.62
C VAL A 396 -6.29 20.85 6.41
N ARG A 397 -7.00 21.19 5.33
CA ARG A 397 -7.43 22.57 5.01
C ARG A 397 -8.85 22.54 4.50
N GLY A 398 -9.74 23.28 5.16
CA GLY A 398 -11.10 23.51 4.68
C GLY A 398 -11.12 24.32 3.38
N PRO A 399 -12.21 24.26 2.59
CA PRO A 399 -12.33 25.00 1.34
C PRO A 399 -12.27 26.54 1.54
N GLY A 400 -12.86 27.03 2.64
CA GLY A 400 -13.00 28.46 2.92
C GLY A 400 -13.65 29.22 1.75
N ASP A 401 -13.30 30.49 1.60
CA ASP A 401 -13.74 31.33 0.46
C ASP A 401 -12.77 31.26 -0.74
N SER A 402 -11.73 30.43 -0.67
CA SER A 402 -10.71 30.34 -1.71
C SER A 402 -11.26 29.70 -2.98
N ARG A 403 -11.09 30.40 -4.11
CA ARG A 403 -11.40 29.86 -5.44
C ARG A 403 -10.19 29.17 -6.10
N ALA A 404 -9.03 29.18 -5.46
CA ALA A 404 -7.80 28.62 -6.01
C ALA A 404 -7.85 27.09 -6.01
N ARG A 405 -7.45 26.47 -7.12
CA ARG A 405 -7.35 25.00 -7.21
C ARG A 405 -5.96 24.49 -6.87
N PHE A 406 -4.91 25.24 -7.22
CA PHE A 406 -3.55 24.74 -7.09
C PHE A 406 -3.14 24.63 -5.62
N ILE A 407 -2.91 23.40 -5.17
CA ILE A 407 -2.54 23.04 -3.79
C ILE A 407 -1.04 23.24 -3.60
N GLY A 408 -0.24 22.83 -4.59
CA GLY A 408 1.21 23.00 -4.55
C GLY A 408 1.94 22.05 -5.49
N LYS A 409 3.26 22.11 -5.41
CA LYS A 409 4.17 21.26 -6.18
C LYS A 409 5.27 20.74 -5.29
N GLU A 410 5.79 19.59 -5.66
CA GLU A 410 6.78 18.86 -4.89
C GLU A 410 7.89 18.36 -5.80
N VAL A 411 9.09 18.25 -5.25
CA VAL A 411 10.19 17.49 -5.86
C VAL A 411 10.72 16.53 -4.81
N GLU A 412 10.98 15.30 -5.24
CA GLU A 412 11.53 14.24 -4.41
C GLU A 412 12.70 13.59 -5.13
N ALA A 413 13.78 13.35 -4.39
CA ALA A 413 14.91 12.56 -4.84
C ALA A 413 15.16 11.41 -3.85
N THR A 414 15.45 10.22 -4.37
CA THR A 414 15.75 9.05 -3.55
C THR A 414 17.04 8.40 -4.03
N LEU A 415 17.85 7.90 -3.10
CA LEU A 415 19.00 7.04 -3.36
C LEU A 415 18.87 5.81 -2.46
N ALA A 416 18.98 4.62 -3.04
CA ALA A 416 18.95 3.36 -2.32
C ALA A 416 20.17 2.51 -2.69
N TRP A 417 20.65 1.73 -1.73
CA TRP A 417 21.75 0.80 -1.87
C TRP A 417 21.38 -0.55 -1.27
N GLN A 418 21.30 -1.57 -2.12
CA GLN A 418 21.21 -2.96 -1.71
C GLN A 418 22.61 -3.45 -1.30
N ALA A 419 22.96 -3.28 -0.03
CA ALA A 419 24.30 -3.56 0.49
C ALA A 419 24.59 -5.07 0.61
N THR A 420 23.59 -5.86 1.01
CA THR A 420 23.59 -7.34 0.98
C THR A 420 22.24 -7.83 0.47
N ALA A 421 21.99 -9.14 0.40
CA ALA A 421 20.65 -9.65 0.08
C ALA A 421 19.60 -9.27 1.15
N GLU A 422 20.03 -9.02 2.38
CA GLU A 422 19.19 -8.74 3.54
C GLU A 422 19.11 -7.26 3.89
N LEU A 423 20.18 -6.50 3.64
CA LEU A 423 20.31 -5.11 4.07
C LEU A 423 20.15 -4.13 2.90
N GLU A 424 19.11 -3.31 2.98
CA GLU A 424 18.91 -2.12 2.16
C GLU A 424 19.13 -0.86 3.01
N LEU A 425 19.87 0.09 2.46
CA LEU A 425 20.00 1.44 3.00
C LEU A 425 19.42 2.43 2.00
N SER A 426 18.65 3.41 2.45
CA SER A 426 18.10 4.44 1.58
C SER A 426 18.02 5.82 2.22
N THR A 427 17.99 6.84 1.37
CA THR A 427 17.74 8.22 1.75
C THR A 427 16.80 8.88 0.77
N SER A 428 16.01 9.83 1.28
CA SER A 428 15.11 10.66 0.49
C SER A 428 15.22 12.12 0.88
N LEU A 429 15.08 13.00 -0.12
CA LEU A 429 14.99 14.44 0.04
C LEU A 429 13.75 14.93 -0.67
N SER A 430 12.88 15.63 0.03
CA SER A 430 11.61 16.11 -0.52
C SER A 430 11.38 17.57 -0.16
N PHE A 431 10.84 18.34 -1.11
CA PHE A 431 10.48 19.74 -0.90
C PHE A 431 9.11 20.01 -1.48
N PHE A 432 8.18 20.54 -0.67
CA PHE A 432 6.84 20.91 -1.11
C PHE A 432 6.66 22.43 -1.04
N ALA A 433 6.52 23.06 -2.20
CA ALA A 433 6.18 24.47 -2.31
C ALA A 433 4.65 24.66 -2.40
N PRO A 434 4.04 25.44 -1.49
CA PRO A 434 2.59 25.63 -1.49
C PRO A 434 2.09 26.36 -2.73
N GLY A 435 0.88 26.02 -3.16
CA GLY A 435 0.14 26.70 -4.21
C GLY A 435 -0.72 27.83 -3.66
N ALA A 436 -1.48 28.47 -4.55
CA ALA A 436 -2.36 29.59 -4.18
C ALA A 436 -3.39 29.19 -3.11
N PHE A 437 -3.96 27.98 -3.18
CA PHE A 437 -4.95 27.54 -2.19
C PHE A 437 -4.37 27.48 -0.77
N ILE A 438 -3.18 26.91 -0.60
CA ILE A 438 -2.54 26.81 0.72
C ILE A 438 -2.16 28.21 1.23
N ARG A 439 -1.64 29.09 0.36
CA ARG A 439 -1.32 30.49 0.71
C ARG A 439 -2.55 31.30 1.13
N GLU A 440 -3.71 31.03 0.54
CA GLU A 440 -4.97 31.73 0.83
C GLU A 440 -5.67 31.21 2.10
N THR A 441 -5.29 30.05 2.63
CA THR A 441 -6.03 29.35 3.69
C THR A 441 -5.24 29.09 4.97
N GLY A 442 -4.01 29.62 5.10
CA GLY A 442 -3.24 29.56 6.34
C GLY A 442 -1.73 29.65 6.14
N PRO A 443 -0.94 29.07 7.07
CA PRO A 443 0.51 28.91 6.92
C PRO A 443 0.85 28.24 5.59
N ALA A 444 1.88 28.78 4.94
CA ALA A 444 2.27 28.44 3.58
C ALA A 444 3.79 28.50 3.39
N GLN A 445 4.53 28.00 4.37
CA GLN A 445 5.97 27.78 4.24
C GLN A 445 6.26 26.59 3.32
N THR A 446 7.49 26.48 2.84
CA THR A 446 7.92 25.33 2.02
C THR A 446 8.29 24.20 2.96
N ILE A 447 7.63 23.04 2.82
CA ILE A 447 7.97 21.87 3.62
C ILE A 447 9.28 21.30 3.07
N ALA A 448 10.22 20.95 3.94
CA ALA A 448 11.38 20.15 3.58
C ALA A 448 11.40 18.87 4.43
N MET A 449 11.74 17.74 3.81
CA MET A 449 11.89 16.48 4.50
C MET A 449 13.17 15.76 4.07
N THR A 450 13.91 15.24 5.04
CA THR A 450 15.00 14.29 4.81
C THR A 450 14.69 12.98 5.51
N GLY A 451 14.65 11.89 4.74
CA GLY A 451 14.49 10.52 5.24
C GLY A 451 15.81 9.76 5.16
N LEU A 452 16.08 8.95 6.19
CA LEU A 452 17.14 7.94 6.21
C LEU A 452 16.53 6.62 6.68
N GLU A 453 16.76 5.53 5.96
CA GLU A 453 16.22 4.22 6.32
C GLU A 453 17.29 3.14 6.19
N ALA A 454 17.32 2.25 7.18
CA ALA A 454 18.02 0.98 7.13
C ALA A 454 17.00 -0.12 7.36
N ASN A 455 16.97 -1.10 6.45
CA ASN A 455 15.99 -2.15 6.43
C ASN A 455 16.70 -3.48 6.24
N PHE A 456 16.71 -4.28 7.29
CA PHE A 456 17.29 -5.61 7.31
C PHE A 456 16.18 -6.64 7.38
N ARG A 457 16.16 -7.58 6.43
CA ARG A 457 15.20 -8.67 6.41
C ARG A 457 15.93 -9.93 6.04
N PHE A 458 15.64 -11.03 6.74
CA PHE A 458 16.01 -12.32 6.20
C PHE A 458 14.87 -13.29 6.14
#